data_AF-A0A2C5YGJ9-F1
#
_entry.id   AF-A0A2C5YGJ9-F1
#
_cell.length_a   1.000
_cell.length_b   1.000
_cell.length_c   1.000
_cell.angle_alpha   90.00
_cell.angle_beta   90.00
_cell.angle_gamma   90.00
#
_symmetry.space_group_name_H-M   'P 1'
#
loop_
_entity.id
_entity.type
_entity.pdbx_description
1 polymer ?
#
loop_
_entity_poly.entity_id
_entity_poly.type
_entity_poly.pdbx_seq_one_letter_code
_entity_poly.pdbx_strand_id
1 'polypeptide(L)'
;MPALQRTNSCTDIGFTLRRQFLKADFRPHQRAIIEAALAGYDVYVQAATSFGKSLCFQLPAVIDQGITIVVSPLLSLMINQVDALRACGVDATSLNSNTPLATRHHIHRDLETGHPRTRLLYVTPELCSAPRFRQRLQLVHEQRELARVVIDEAHCISEWGHDFRKDFKRLSWFRETFPDVPIMCLTATATPKVRHDVLAVLRLDASSHKTKSFLMSPQRSNLHLEIKYTKDDDDNRLSDFLRWIRAVYQRRRQDARMAELSNAGERIENVPGIIYTISRDECESLSVALREAGIGARPFHAKLPKQVKEETLARWINNEPGYDIVVATTAFGMGIDKNNVRFVVHWRIPKSFEGYYQEAGRAGRDGNASYCFLYYSREDLERVTRMIRGDSKDGSKHEARLRSLEALALYCENTSSCRHAEICRYFDDTSLPECDAACDWHKDPEDLKKRFMRGLSSEEWVSTQAMQGTYDGYRGE
;
A
#
# COMPACT_ATOMS: atom_id res chain seq x y z
N MET A 1 22.83 -18.01 20.85
CA MET A 1 23.98 -17.09 20.65
C MET A 1 23.45 -15.66 20.69
N PRO A 2 24.15 -14.70 21.32
CA PRO A 2 23.75 -13.30 21.26
C PRO A 2 23.71 -12.83 19.79
N ALA A 3 22.80 -11.92 19.45
CA ALA A 3 22.71 -11.34 18.12
C ALA A 3 24.06 -10.70 17.73
N LEU A 4 24.37 -10.67 16.43
CA LEU A 4 25.54 -9.95 15.89
C LEU A 4 25.37 -8.43 16.11
N GLN A 5 25.61 -7.97 17.34
CA GLN A 5 25.61 -6.56 17.69
C GLN A 5 27.04 -6.04 17.50
N ARG A 6 27.30 -5.32 16.41
CA ARG A 6 28.65 -4.83 16.11
C ARG A 6 28.94 -3.58 16.92
N THR A 7 29.97 -3.64 17.77
CA THR A 7 30.23 -2.72 18.90
C THR A 7 30.45 -1.24 18.54
N ASN A 8 30.50 -0.86 17.25
CA ASN A 8 30.81 0.49 16.79
C ASN A 8 29.69 1.13 15.92
N SER A 9 28.51 0.52 15.78
CA SER A 9 27.45 1.05 14.90
C SER A 9 26.68 2.27 15.46
N CYS A 10 27.06 2.82 16.60
CA CYS A 10 26.41 3.99 17.19
C CYS A 10 26.96 5.31 16.60
N THR A 11 26.73 5.53 15.30
CA THR A 11 26.77 6.90 14.75
C THR A 11 25.48 7.59 15.17
N ASP A 12 25.52 8.87 15.55
CA ASP A 12 24.31 9.67 15.84
C ASP A 12 23.27 9.45 14.73
N ILE A 13 22.20 8.73 15.08
CA ILE A 13 21.15 8.30 14.13
C ILE A 13 20.50 9.54 13.50
N GLY A 14 20.36 10.63 14.27
CA GLY A 14 19.84 11.90 13.78
C GLY A 14 20.80 12.61 12.82
N PHE A 15 22.10 12.54 13.07
CA PHE A 15 23.10 13.05 12.14
C PHE A 15 23.03 12.33 10.78
N THR A 16 22.99 10.99 10.77
CA THR A 16 22.89 10.21 9.52
C THR A 16 21.57 10.47 8.80
N LEU A 17 20.45 10.60 9.53
CA LEU A 17 19.16 10.98 8.95
C LEU A 17 19.26 12.31 8.18
N ARG A 18 19.77 13.36 8.83
CA ARG A 18 19.89 14.70 8.24
C ARG A 18 20.86 14.71 7.06
N ARG A 19 22.01 14.05 7.20
CA ARG A 19 23.09 14.07 6.20
C ARG A 19 22.76 13.23 4.97
N GLN A 20 22.27 12.01 5.15
CA GLN A 20 22.09 11.06 4.05
C GLN A 20 20.70 11.16 3.43
N PHE A 21 19.65 11.27 4.26
CA PHE A 21 18.27 11.22 3.80
C PHE A 21 17.62 12.61 3.71
N LEU A 22 18.33 13.68 4.09
CA LEU A 22 17.88 15.07 4.04
C LEU A 22 16.54 15.30 4.77
N LYS A 23 16.31 14.56 5.87
CA LYS A 23 15.12 14.71 6.72
C LYS A 23 15.50 15.39 8.02
N ALA A 24 14.73 16.39 8.42
CA ALA A 24 14.95 17.15 9.65
C ALA A 24 14.81 16.24 10.89
N ASP A 25 13.68 15.52 10.97
CA ASP A 25 13.29 14.74 12.14
C ASP A 25 12.64 13.40 11.79
N PHE A 26 12.57 12.51 12.78
CA PHE A 26 11.83 11.26 12.70
C PHE A 26 10.34 11.50 12.90
N ARG A 27 9.51 10.74 12.19
CA ARG A 27 8.09 10.63 12.55
C ARG A 27 7.93 9.82 13.85
N PRO A 28 6.78 9.94 14.55
CA PRO A 28 6.52 9.17 15.76
C PRO A 28 6.83 7.68 15.58
N HIS A 29 7.43 7.08 16.62
CA HIS A 29 7.88 5.68 16.67
C HIS A 29 8.97 5.24 15.67
N GLN A 30 9.25 5.98 14.60
CA GLN A 30 10.31 5.58 13.64
C GLN A 30 11.66 5.43 14.31
N ARG A 31 12.03 6.37 15.18
CA ARG A 31 13.29 6.33 15.94
C ARG A 31 13.41 5.05 16.78
N ALA A 32 12.37 4.73 17.55
CA ALA A 32 12.37 3.53 18.40
C ALA A 32 12.49 2.22 17.59
N ILE A 33 11.85 2.17 16.41
CA ILE A 33 11.96 1.03 15.49
C ILE A 33 13.40 0.90 14.96
N ILE A 34 14.01 2.01 14.55
CA ILE A 34 15.39 2.07 14.04
C ILE A 34 16.39 1.67 15.13
N GLU A 35 16.22 2.18 16.35
CA GLU A 35 17.07 1.83 17.50
C GLU A 35 16.95 0.34 17.84
N ALA A 36 15.74 -0.23 17.81
CA ALA A 36 15.56 -1.67 17.98
C ALA A 36 16.25 -2.49 16.88
N ALA A 37 16.17 -2.04 15.63
CA ALA A 37 16.82 -2.69 14.51
C ALA A 37 18.36 -2.68 14.64
N LEU A 38 18.93 -1.53 15.03
CA LEU A 38 20.37 -1.36 15.25
C LEU A 38 20.88 -2.13 16.48
N ALA A 39 20.04 -2.31 17.49
CA ALA A 39 20.34 -3.16 18.65
C ALA A 39 20.32 -4.68 18.33
N GLY A 40 19.98 -5.07 17.11
CA GLY A 40 19.98 -6.46 16.66
C GLY A 40 18.74 -7.26 17.06
N TYR A 41 17.66 -6.58 17.45
CA TYR A 41 16.37 -7.23 17.66
C TYR A 41 15.75 -7.68 16.33
N ASP A 42 14.98 -8.75 16.40
CA ASP A 42 13.96 -9.02 15.40
C ASP A 42 12.85 -7.99 15.56
N VAL A 43 12.33 -7.45 14.45
CA VAL A 43 11.37 -6.33 14.50
C VAL A 43 10.15 -6.62 13.65
N TYR A 44 8.97 -6.49 14.23
CA TYR A 44 7.70 -6.52 13.51
C TYR A 44 7.06 -5.13 13.53
N VAL A 45 6.76 -4.56 12.36
CA VAL A 45 6.13 -3.25 12.22
C VAL A 45 4.82 -3.41 11.44
N GLN A 46 3.72 -3.07 12.11
CA GLN A 46 2.42 -2.87 11.47
C GLN A 46 2.09 -1.38 11.54
N ALA A 47 2.14 -0.69 10.39
CA ALA A 47 1.89 0.74 10.33
C ALA A 47 1.31 1.16 8.98
N ALA A 48 0.41 2.16 8.98
CA ALA A 48 -0.30 2.64 7.82
C ALA A 48 0.60 2.93 6.59
N THR A 49 0.00 2.86 5.40
CA THR A 49 0.61 3.47 4.20
C THR A 49 0.82 4.95 4.49
N SER A 50 2.00 5.49 4.17
CA SER A 50 2.51 6.82 4.60
C SER A 50 3.22 6.91 5.95
N PHE A 51 3.36 5.86 6.77
CA PHE A 51 4.19 5.93 7.99
C PHE A 51 5.67 6.23 7.70
N GLY A 52 6.16 5.86 6.51
CA GLY A 52 7.57 5.94 6.14
C GLY A 52 8.36 4.69 6.58
N LYS A 53 7.71 3.51 6.48
CA LYS A 53 8.26 2.20 6.83
C LYS A 53 9.64 1.93 6.21
N SER A 54 9.89 2.38 4.97
CA SER A 54 11.18 2.17 4.30
C SER A 54 12.37 2.73 5.08
N LEU A 55 12.20 3.91 5.69
CA LEU A 55 13.27 4.54 6.46
C LEU A 55 13.69 3.68 7.66
N CYS A 56 12.76 2.91 8.24
CA CYS A 56 13.00 2.06 9.40
C CYS A 56 14.02 0.95 9.15
N PHE A 57 14.23 0.53 7.90
CA PHE A 57 15.29 -0.43 7.55
C PHE A 57 16.40 0.18 6.70
N GLN A 58 16.10 1.24 5.93
CA GLN A 58 17.11 1.93 5.12
C GLN A 58 18.14 2.64 5.97
N LEU A 59 17.72 3.35 7.02
CA LEU A 59 18.65 4.07 7.88
C LEU A 59 19.57 3.11 8.66
N PRO A 60 19.08 2.02 9.29
CA PRO A 60 19.96 1.00 9.84
C PRO A 60 20.95 0.40 8.84
N ALA A 61 20.53 0.15 7.59
CA ALA A 61 21.43 -0.41 6.56
C ALA A 61 22.57 0.54 6.15
N VAL A 62 22.39 1.85 6.33
CA VAL A 62 23.44 2.86 6.10
C VAL A 62 24.37 3.00 7.31
N ILE A 63 23.83 2.85 8.52
CA ILE A 63 24.59 2.99 9.78
C ILE A 63 25.40 1.72 10.09
N ASP A 64 24.80 0.55 9.90
CA ASP A 64 25.46 -0.74 10.10
C ASP A 64 26.49 -1.02 9.00
N GLN A 65 27.43 -1.91 9.34
CA GLN A 65 28.33 -2.52 8.36
C GLN A 65 27.71 -3.79 7.77
N GLY A 66 28.15 -4.12 6.56
CA GLY A 66 27.59 -5.23 5.78
C GLY A 66 26.42 -4.83 4.90
N ILE A 67 25.68 -5.84 4.48
CA ILE A 67 24.57 -5.75 3.53
C ILE A 67 23.24 -6.13 4.20
N THR A 68 22.21 -5.35 3.89
CA THR A 68 20.81 -5.66 4.22
C THR A 68 20.11 -6.23 2.99
N ILE A 69 19.51 -7.42 3.15
CA ILE A 69 18.70 -8.05 2.10
C ILE A 69 17.25 -7.62 2.28
N VAL A 70 16.66 -6.99 1.27
CA VAL A 70 15.27 -6.54 1.29
C VAL A 70 14.44 -7.38 0.34
N VAL A 71 13.58 -8.23 0.89
CA VAL A 71 12.62 -9.03 0.12
C VAL A 71 11.37 -8.19 -0.10
N SER A 72 11.02 -7.92 -1.35
CA SER A 72 9.85 -7.12 -1.71
C SER A 72 9.06 -7.82 -2.82
N PRO A 73 7.72 -7.79 -2.80
CA PRO A 73 6.91 -8.51 -3.77
C PRO A 73 6.94 -7.88 -5.17
N LEU A 74 7.32 -6.61 -5.32
CA LEU A 74 7.12 -5.88 -6.56
C LEU A 74 8.34 -5.16 -7.09
N LEU A 75 8.60 -5.40 -8.38
CA LEU A 75 9.67 -4.79 -9.13
C LEU A 75 9.57 -3.26 -9.19
N SER A 76 8.36 -2.71 -9.37
CA SER A 76 8.16 -1.26 -9.43
C SER A 76 8.53 -0.56 -8.12
N LEU A 77 8.15 -1.17 -6.99
CA LEU A 77 8.49 -0.67 -5.66
C LEU A 77 10.01 -0.73 -5.43
N MET A 78 10.65 -1.85 -5.80
CA MET A 78 12.10 -2.00 -5.67
C MET A 78 12.86 -0.95 -6.49
N ILE A 79 12.47 -0.71 -7.73
CA ILE A 79 13.11 0.29 -8.62
C ILE A 79 13.03 1.68 -7.97
N ASN A 80 11.84 2.12 -7.58
CA ASN A 80 11.65 3.44 -6.98
C ASN A 80 12.47 3.62 -5.69
N GLN A 81 12.56 2.58 -4.85
CA GLN A 81 13.36 2.64 -3.63
C GLN A 81 14.87 2.66 -3.91
N VAL A 82 15.34 1.87 -4.88
CA VAL A 82 16.75 1.85 -5.30
C VAL A 82 17.17 3.20 -5.90
N ASP A 83 16.35 3.78 -6.76
CA ASP A 83 16.64 5.08 -7.38
C ASP A 83 16.68 6.20 -6.33
N ALA A 84 15.74 6.21 -5.38
CA ALA A 84 15.74 7.14 -4.26
C ALA A 84 16.99 7.00 -3.37
N LEU A 85 17.41 5.77 -3.07
CA LEU A 85 18.62 5.51 -2.28
C LEU A 85 19.89 5.97 -3.00
N ARG A 86 19.99 5.70 -4.31
CA ARG A 86 21.13 6.14 -5.14
C ARG A 86 21.20 7.66 -5.26
N ALA A 87 20.06 8.34 -5.41
CA ALA A 87 19.99 9.79 -5.41
C ALA A 87 20.50 10.39 -4.09
N CYS A 88 20.31 9.67 -2.98
CA CYS A 88 20.87 9.99 -1.67
C CYS A 88 22.33 9.53 -1.49
N GLY A 89 23.01 9.01 -2.52
CA GLY A 89 24.39 8.52 -2.43
C GLY A 89 24.56 7.21 -1.66
N VAL A 90 23.51 6.41 -1.52
CA VAL A 90 23.57 5.07 -0.93
C VAL A 90 23.71 4.01 -2.01
N ASP A 91 24.70 3.14 -1.88
CA ASP A 91 24.90 1.99 -2.78
C ASP A 91 23.80 0.94 -2.57
N ALA A 92 22.72 1.09 -3.32
CA ALA A 92 21.60 0.17 -3.36
C ALA A 92 21.43 -0.42 -4.77
N THR A 93 20.94 -1.65 -4.83
CA THR A 93 20.64 -2.31 -6.10
C THR A 93 19.50 -3.31 -5.97
N SER A 94 18.94 -3.74 -7.09
CA SER A 94 17.92 -4.79 -7.15
C SER A 94 18.42 -5.96 -7.98
N LEU A 95 18.18 -7.18 -7.50
CA LEU A 95 18.42 -8.41 -8.25
C LEU A 95 17.09 -9.14 -8.47
N ASN A 96 16.69 -9.27 -9.73
CA ASN A 96 15.44 -9.86 -10.17
C ASN A 96 15.57 -10.43 -11.60
N SER A 97 14.46 -10.91 -12.19
CA SER A 97 14.42 -11.47 -13.54
C SER A 97 14.75 -10.45 -14.64
N ASN A 98 14.49 -9.16 -14.40
CA ASN A 98 14.74 -8.09 -15.37
C ASN A 98 16.14 -7.47 -15.23
N THR A 99 16.97 -7.97 -14.30
CA THR A 99 18.31 -7.43 -14.07
C THR A 99 19.24 -7.84 -15.19
N PRO A 100 19.90 -6.89 -15.90
CA PRO A 100 20.83 -7.21 -16.98
C PRO A 100 21.96 -8.14 -16.51
N LEU A 101 22.43 -9.03 -17.40
CA LEU A 101 23.46 -10.03 -17.07
C LEU A 101 24.73 -9.40 -16.50
N ALA A 102 25.22 -8.30 -17.09
CA ALA A 102 26.40 -7.59 -16.60
C ALA A 102 26.22 -7.11 -15.15
N THR A 103 25.08 -6.49 -14.83
CA THR A 103 24.73 -6.05 -13.48
C THR A 103 24.62 -7.23 -12.51
N ARG A 104 24.01 -8.33 -12.95
CA ARG A 104 23.92 -9.56 -12.15
C ARG A 104 25.29 -10.13 -11.81
N HIS A 105 26.20 -10.20 -12.77
CA HIS A 105 27.59 -10.63 -12.52
C HIS A 105 28.30 -9.70 -11.56
N HIS A 106 28.12 -8.37 -11.71
CA HIS A 106 28.69 -7.39 -10.80
C HIS A 106 28.20 -7.58 -9.36
N ILE A 107 26.89 -7.73 -9.15
CA ILE A 107 26.30 -7.99 -7.83
C ILE A 107 26.87 -9.27 -7.22
N HIS A 108 26.91 -10.37 -7.99
CA HIS A 108 27.45 -11.63 -7.47
C HIS A 108 28.92 -11.53 -7.08
N ARG A 109 29.73 -10.79 -7.83
CA ARG A 109 31.13 -10.55 -7.50
C ARG A 109 31.29 -9.65 -6.27
N ASP A 110 30.47 -8.61 -6.14
CA ASP A 110 30.47 -7.72 -4.96
C ASP A 110 30.20 -8.53 -3.67
N LEU A 111 29.21 -9.42 -3.73
CA LEU A 111 28.88 -10.34 -2.63
C LEU A 111 29.96 -11.39 -2.33
N GLU A 112 30.93 -11.62 -3.22
CA GLU A 112 32.06 -12.54 -2.99
C GLU A 112 33.24 -11.87 -2.28
N THR A 113 33.32 -10.54 -2.32
CA THR A 113 34.52 -9.79 -1.90
C THR A 113 34.84 -9.88 -0.41
N GLY A 114 33.91 -10.32 0.43
CA GLY A 114 34.04 -10.27 1.89
C GLY A 114 33.79 -8.89 2.49
N HIS A 115 33.67 -7.83 1.67
CA HIS A 115 33.27 -6.47 2.08
C HIS A 115 32.41 -5.81 1.00
N PRO A 116 31.16 -6.28 0.79
CA PRO A 116 30.30 -5.75 -0.27
C PRO A 116 30.12 -4.24 -0.16
N ARG A 117 30.24 -3.54 -1.28
CA ARG A 117 29.92 -2.10 -1.32
C ARG A 117 28.42 -1.87 -1.23
N THR A 118 27.64 -2.78 -1.80
CA THR A 118 26.18 -2.72 -1.76
C THR A 118 25.68 -2.79 -0.32
N ARG A 119 25.00 -1.73 0.15
CA ARG A 119 24.38 -1.64 1.48
C ARG A 119 22.98 -2.24 1.52
N LEU A 120 22.22 -2.05 0.44
CA LEU A 120 20.88 -2.61 0.30
C LEU A 120 20.74 -3.39 -1.01
N LEU A 121 20.40 -4.68 -0.90
CA LEU A 121 20.08 -5.51 -2.04
C LEU A 121 18.61 -5.91 -1.99
N TYR A 122 17.82 -5.33 -2.90
CA TYR A 122 16.42 -5.66 -3.09
C TYR A 122 16.31 -6.94 -3.92
N VAL A 123 15.52 -7.90 -3.46
CA VAL A 123 15.27 -9.19 -4.14
C VAL A 123 13.80 -9.56 -4.12
N THR A 124 13.38 -10.37 -5.10
CA THR A 124 12.03 -10.95 -5.12
C THR A 124 11.99 -12.24 -4.27
N PRO A 125 10.82 -12.63 -3.73
CA PRO A 125 10.72 -13.85 -2.93
C PRO A 125 11.05 -15.12 -3.74
N GLU A 126 10.77 -15.14 -5.04
CA GLU A 126 11.09 -16.26 -5.93
C GLU A 126 12.60 -16.45 -6.04
N LEU A 127 13.35 -15.35 -6.18
CA LEU A 127 14.81 -15.39 -6.23
C LEU A 127 15.40 -15.89 -4.90
N CYS A 128 14.80 -15.53 -3.77
CA CYS A 128 15.22 -16.00 -2.44
C CYS A 128 15.13 -17.53 -2.30
N SER A 129 14.27 -18.16 -3.11
CA SER A 129 14.12 -19.62 -3.14
C SER A 129 15.12 -20.31 -4.06
N ALA A 130 15.87 -19.56 -4.89
CA ALA A 130 16.82 -20.13 -5.84
C ALA A 130 18.10 -20.65 -5.14
N PRO A 131 18.54 -21.90 -5.40
CA PRO A 131 19.71 -22.50 -4.72
C PRO A 131 20.99 -21.66 -4.81
N ARG A 132 21.29 -21.13 -6.01
CA ARG A 132 22.48 -20.29 -6.24
C ARG A 132 22.47 -19.01 -5.40
N PHE A 133 21.31 -18.42 -5.17
CA PHE A 133 21.20 -17.23 -4.34
C PHE A 133 21.37 -17.57 -2.86
N ARG A 134 20.80 -18.69 -2.40
CA ARG A 134 21.00 -19.20 -1.02
C ARG A 134 22.47 -19.47 -0.71
N GLN A 135 23.18 -20.16 -1.61
CA GLN A 135 24.62 -20.40 -1.48
C GLN A 135 25.41 -19.09 -1.36
N ARG A 136 25.03 -18.07 -2.15
CA ARG A 136 25.66 -16.75 -2.08
C ARG A 136 25.43 -16.09 -0.72
N LEU A 137 24.21 -16.16 -0.17
CA LEU A 137 23.92 -15.59 1.14
C LEU A 137 24.61 -16.34 2.29
N GLN A 138 24.78 -17.66 2.17
CA GLN A 138 25.58 -18.43 3.12
C GLN A 138 27.04 -17.93 3.16
N LEU A 139 27.66 -17.72 1.99
CA LEU A 139 28.99 -17.12 1.91
C LEU A 139 29.06 -15.74 2.60
N VAL A 140 28.10 -14.86 2.31
CA VAL A 140 28.05 -13.51 2.91
C VAL A 140 27.84 -13.56 4.43
N HIS A 141 27.09 -14.55 4.92
CA HIS A 141 26.90 -14.79 6.35
C HIS A 141 28.19 -15.32 7.02
N GLU A 142 28.87 -16.29 6.40
CA GLU A 142 30.17 -16.82 6.86
C GLU A 142 31.24 -15.73 6.92
N GLN A 143 31.23 -14.82 5.95
CA GLN A 143 32.07 -13.61 5.92
C GLN A 143 31.71 -12.58 6.99
N ARG A 144 30.64 -12.81 7.76
CA ARG A 144 30.06 -11.85 8.70
C ARG A 144 29.76 -10.52 8.01
N GLU A 145 29.10 -10.55 6.87
CA GLU A 145 28.63 -9.34 6.17
C GLU A 145 27.11 -9.29 5.98
N LEU A 146 26.38 -10.37 6.31
CA LEU A 146 24.92 -10.34 6.32
C LEU A 146 24.42 -9.61 7.57
N ALA A 147 24.06 -8.33 7.42
CA ALA A 147 23.67 -7.49 8.55
C ALA A 147 22.23 -7.75 9.02
N ARG A 148 21.30 -7.89 8.07
CA ARG A 148 19.86 -8.00 8.35
C ARG A 148 19.09 -8.53 7.15
N VAL A 149 17.97 -9.18 7.44
CA VAL A 149 16.95 -9.52 6.44
C VAL A 149 15.69 -8.71 6.70
N VAL A 150 15.15 -8.09 5.65
CA VAL A 150 13.94 -7.28 5.69
C VAL A 150 12.90 -7.93 4.80
N ILE A 151 11.71 -8.18 5.33
CA ILE A 151 10.55 -8.67 4.61
C ILE A 151 9.54 -7.52 4.51
N ASP A 152 9.47 -6.90 3.35
CA ASP A 152 8.50 -5.87 3.02
C ASP A 152 7.18 -6.51 2.56
N GLU A 153 6.07 -5.84 2.84
CA GLU A 153 4.71 -6.37 2.65
C GLU A 153 4.52 -7.78 3.24
N ALA A 154 4.95 -7.96 4.49
CA ALA A 154 5.00 -9.26 5.15
C ALA A 154 3.64 -9.99 5.21
N HIS A 155 2.52 -9.28 5.07
CA HIS A 155 1.19 -9.88 4.98
C HIS A 155 1.05 -10.90 3.82
N CYS A 156 1.88 -10.82 2.77
CA CYS A 156 1.92 -11.79 1.67
C CYS A 156 2.25 -13.23 2.11
N ILE A 157 2.78 -13.43 3.32
CA ILE A 157 3.09 -14.75 3.89
C ILE A 157 1.82 -15.54 4.22
N SER A 158 0.77 -14.87 4.70
CA SER A 158 -0.45 -15.54 5.17
C SER A 158 -1.42 -15.77 4.03
N GLU A 159 -1.99 -16.97 3.94
CA GLU A 159 -3.10 -17.27 3.02
C GLU A 159 -4.37 -16.48 3.34
N TRP A 160 -4.44 -15.94 4.55
CA TRP A 160 -5.50 -15.06 5.02
C TRP A 160 -5.27 -13.60 4.64
N GLY A 161 -4.13 -13.28 4.04
CA GLY A 161 -3.83 -11.96 3.51
C GLY A 161 -4.39 -11.77 2.10
N HIS A 162 -4.85 -10.55 1.81
CA HIS A 162 -5.45 -10.19 0.52
C HIS A 162 -4.51 -10.35 -0.70
N ASP A 163 -3.18 -10.19 -0.52
CA ASP A 163 -2.14 -10.42 -1.57
C ASP A 163 -1.22 -11.61 -1.22
N PHE A 164 -1.78 -12.77 -0.85
CA PHE A 164 -1.00 -13.97 -0.55
C PHE A 164 -0.08 -14.40 -1.71
N ARG A 165 1.18 -14.72 -1.40
CA ARG A 165 2.16 -15.25 -2.35
C ARG A 165 2.87 -16.48 -1.80
N LYS A 166 2.81 -17.58 -2.56
CA LYS A 166 3.36 -18.88 -2.13
C LYS A 166 4.87 -18.82 -1.80
N ASP A 167 5.64 -18.03 -2.55
CA ASP A 167 7.08 -17.91 -2.33
C ASP A 167 7.44 -17.17 -1.04
N PHE A 168 6.54 -16.36 -0.48
CA PHE A 168 6.75 -15.73 0.83
C PHE A 168 6.75 -16.74 1.97
N LYS A 169 5.93 -17.80 1.91
CA LYS A 169 5.98 -18.89 2.92
C LYS A 169 7.33 -19.59 2.97
N ARG A 170 8.01 -19.67 1.83
CA ARG A 170 9.32 -20.33 1.74
C ARG A 170 10.41 -19.57 2.48
N LEU A 171 10.20 -18.29 2.80
CA LEU A 171 11.17 -17.41 3.47
C LEU A 171 11.51 -17.83 4.91
N SER A 172 10.79 -18.80 5.50
CA SER A 172 11.16 -19.43 6.79
C SER A 172 12.61 -19.93 6.82
N TRP A 173 13.15 -20.29 5.65
CA TRP A 173 14.53 -20.75 5.50
C TRP A 173 15.57 -19.75 6.01
N PHE A 174 15.28 -18.43 5.97
CA PHE A 174 16.18 -17.40 6.50
C PHE A 174 16.46 -17.62 7.98
N ARG A 175 15.40 -17.87 8.77
CA ARG A 175 15.56 -18.12 10.21
C ARG A 175 16.21 -19.47 10.50
N GLU A 176 15.90 -20.48 9.69
CA GLU A 176 16.48 -21.82 9.82
C GLU A 176 17.98 -21.83 9.53
N THR A 177 18.42 -21.02 8.56
CA THR A 177 19.83 -20.98 8.11
C THR A 177 20.65 -19.93 8.85
N PHE A 178 20.06 -18.78 9.18
CA PHE A 178 20.73 -17.63 9.81
C PHE A 178 20.05 -17.25 11.14
N PRO A 179 20.14 -18.11 12.18
CA PRO A 179 19.44 -17.89 13.44
C PRO A 179 19.92 -16.63 14.21
N ASP A 180 21.14 -16.17 13.97
CA ASP A 180 21.80 -15.01 14.56
C ASP A 180 21.56 -13.69 13.81
N VAL A 181 21.07 -13.75 12.57
CA VAL A 181 20.76 -12.55 11.77
C VAL A 181 19.37 -12.01 12.15
N PRO A 182 19.25 -10.69 12.42
CA PRO A 182 17.96 -10.07 12.72
C PRO A 182 17.06 -10.02 11.49
N ILE A 183 15.77 -10.28 11.70
CA ILE A 183 14.73 -10.19 10.67
C ILE A 183 13.78 -9.04 11.04
N MET A 184 13.55 -8.14 10.08
CA MET A 184 12.53 -7.09 10.17
C MET A 184 11.37 -7.40 9.22
N CYS A 185 10.14 -7.38 9.72
CA CYS A 185 8.92 -7.52 8.93
C CYS A 185 8.12 -6.23 8.95
N LEU A 186 7.72 -5.74 7.78
CA LEU A 186 6.95 -4.51 7.65
C LEU A 186 5.66 -4.78 6.87
N THR A 187 4.54 -4.28 7.36
CA THR A 187 3.25 -4.34 6.65
C THR A 187 2.35 -3.18 7.05
N ALA A 188 1.41 -2.82 6.18
CA ALA A 188 0.33 -1.88 6.51
C ALA A 188 -0.93 -2.58 7.00
N THR A 189 -1.23 -3.74 6.43
CA THR A 189 -2.53 -4.40 6.51
C THR A 189 -2.35 -5.82 7.00
N ALA A 190 -2.44 -6.01 8.32
CA ALA A 190 -2.41 -7.33 8.92
C ALA A 190 -3.49 -7.44 10.00
N THR A 191 -4.46 -8.31 9.76
CA THR A 191 -5.41 -8.76 10.78
C THR A 191 -4.67 -9.60 11.83
N PRO A 192 -5.24 -9.85 13.03
CA PRO A 192 -4.60 -10.68 14.06
C PRO A 192 -4.16 -12.04 13.54
N LYS A 193 -4.98 -12.67 12.69
CA LYS A 193 -4.68 -13.96 12.08
C LYS A 193 -3.47 -13.88 11.14
N VAL A 194 -3.44 -12.87 10.25
CA VAL A 194 -2.31 -12.63 9.35
C VAL A 194 -1.04 -12.32 10.13
N ARG A 195 -1.12 -11.48 11.17
CA ARG A 195 -0.01 -11.14 12.06
C ARG A 195 0.55 -12.40 12.74
N HIS A 196 -0.30 -13.24 13.30
CA HIS A 196 0.12 -14.51 13.90
C HIS A 196 0.84 -15.41 12.90
N ASP A 197 0.28 -15.58 11.69
CA ASP A 197 0.89 -16.41 10.65
C ASP A 197 2.28 -15.90 10.22
N VAL A 198 2.45 -14.58 10.06
CA VAL A 198 3.76 -13.95 9.74
C VAL A 198 4.79 -14.28 10.81
N LEU A 199 4.43 -14.05 12.08
CA LEU A 199 5.32 -14.30 13.21
C LEU A 199 5.67 -15.79 13.34
N ALA A 200 4.69 -16.68 13.13
CA ALA A 200 4.90 -18.12 13.19
C ALA A 200 5.82 -18.64 12.07
N VAL A 201 5.57 -18.26 10.82
CA VAL A 201 6.37 -18.72 9.66
C VAL A 201 7.84 -18.28 9.76
N LEU A 202 8.07 -17.04 10.17
CA LEU A 202 9.43 -16.50 10.31
C LEU A 202 10.06 -16.76 11.70
N ARG A 203 9.33 -17.49 12.57
CA ARG A 203 9.67 -17.80 13.96
C ARG A 203 10.12 -16.56 14.75
N LEU A 204 9.38 -15.47 14.56
CA LEU A 204 9.54 -14.21 15.31
C LEU A 204 8.61 -14.30 16.52
N ASP A 205 9.07 -14.97 17.57
CA ASP A 205 8.28 -15.14 18.78
C ASP A 205 8.09 -13.78 19.46
N ALA A 206 6.84 -13.31 19.54
CA ALA A 206 6.48 -12.06 20.17
C ALA A 206 6.68 -12.07 21.69
N SER A 207 6.73 -13.25 22.32
CA SER A 207 7.00 -13.41 23.75
C SER A 207 8.51 -13.47 24.07
N SER A 208 9.34 -13.63 23.03
CA SER A 208 10.79 -13.63 23.18
C SER A 208 11.32 -12.21 23.39
N HIS A 209 12.26 -12.05 24.31
CA HIS A 209 13.03 -10.83 24.50
C HIS A 209 13.80 -10.39 23.24
N LYS A 210 13.95 -11.28 22.24
CA LYS A 210 14.61 -11.01 20.96
C LYS A 210 13.73 -10.25 19.96
N THR A 211 12.41 -10.23 20.13
CA THR A 211 11.49 -9.60 19.16
C THR A 211 10.89 -8.32 19.72
N LYS A 212 10.84 -7.26 18.92
CA LYS A 212 10.13 -6.01 19.22
C LYS A 212 9.01 -5.79 18.21
N SER A 213 7.78 -5.74 18.72
CA SER A 213 6.57 -5.51 17.91
C SER A 213 6.07 -4.08 18.08
N PHE A 214 5.88 -3.39 16.97
CA PHE A 214 5.37 -2.02 16.90
C PHE A 214 4.07 -2.03 16.10
N LEU A 215 2.94 -1.91 16.80
CA LEU A 215 1.60 -1.86 16.21
C LEU A 215 1.10 -0.42 16.30
N MET A 216 1.04 0.27 15.16
CA MET A 216 0.54 1.63 15.09
C MET A 216 -0.95 1.60 14.76
N SER A 217 -1.70 2.59 15.24
CA SER A 217 -3.09 2.74 14.87
C SER A 217 -3.23 2.92 13.35
N PRO A 218 -4.24 2.29 12.71
CA PRO A 218 -4.56 2.54 11.31
C PRO A 218 -5.26 3.89 11.11
N GLN A 219 -5.58 4.61 12.18
CA GLN A 219 -6.28 5.88 12.08
C GLN A 219 -5.49 6.91 11.25
N ARG A 220 -6.22 7.58 10.35
CA ARG A 220 -5.74 8.76 9.62
C ARG A 220 -6.79 9.86 9.67
N SER A 221 -6.63 10.78 10.63
CA SER A 221 -7.56 11.89 10.87
C SER A 221 -7.69 12.83 9.66
N ASN A 222 -6.65 12.93 8.84
CA ASN A 222 -6.67 13.77 7.64
C ASN A 222 -7.47 13.18 6.47
N LEU A 223 -7.96 11.93 6.58
CA LEU A 223 -8.77 11.29 5.54
C LEU A 223 -10.25 11.41 5.87
N HIS A 224 -10.98 12.15 5.05
CA HIS A 224 -12.43 12.21 5.12
C HIS A 224 -13.03 10.98 4.41
N LEU A 225 -13.64 10.06 5.16
CA LEU A 225 -14.18 8.79 4.65
C LEU A 225 -15.70 8.89 4.42
N GLU A 226 -16.19 8.49 3.25
CA GLU A 226 -17.62 8.51 2.93
C GLU A 226 -18.05 7.35 2.03
N ILE A 227 -19.23 6.79 2.32
CA ILE A 227 -19.90 5.84 1.44
C ILE A 227 -21.02 6.55 0.68
N LYS A 228 -20.98 6.45 -0.64
CA LYS A 228 -22.00 6.95 -1.55
C LYS A 228 -22.80 5.79 -2.14
N TYR A 229 -24.04 5.67 -1.73
CA TYR A 229 -24.92 4.59 -2.18
C TYR A 229 -25.44 4.84 -3.60
N THR A 230 -25.39 3.80 -4.43
CA THR A 230 -25.87 3.81 -5.82
C THR A 230 -26.49 2.45 -6.16
N LYS A 231 -27.17 2.38 -7.31
CA LYS A 231 -27.83 1.19 -7.85
C LYS A 231 -27.80 1.27 -9.37
N ASP A 232 -27.84 0.13 -10.05
CA ASP A 232 -27.67 0.12 -11.51
C ASP A 232 -28.79 0.84 -12.25
N ASP A 233 -30.05 0.71 -11.79
CA ASP A 233 -31.23 1.34 -12.39
C ASP A 233 -31.20 2.88 -12.39
N ASP A 234 -30.37 3.47 -11.52
CA ASP A 234 -30.19 4.93 -11.40
C ASP A 234 -28.70 5.26 -11.19
N ASP A 235 -27.86 4.71 -12.06
CA ASP A 235 -26.43 4.94 -12.02
C ASP A 235 -26.08 6.37 -12.41
N ASN A 236 -25.95 7.21 -11.39
CA ASN A 236 -25.61 8.62 -11.52
C ASN A 236 -24.16 8.95 -11.12
N ARG A 237 -23.29 7.94 -10.95
CA ARG A 237 -21.90 8.10 -10.44
C ARG A 237 -21.11 9.17 -11.18
N LEU A 238 -21.14 9.14 -12.52
CA LEU A 238 -20.43 10.13 -13.35
C LEU A 238 -20.94 11.55 -13.10
N SER A 239 -22.26 11.73 -13.12
CA SER A 239 -22.85 13.06 -12.90
C SER A 239 -22.57 13.59 -11.49
N ASP A 240 -22.59 12.73 -10.47
CA ASP A 240 -22.28 13.07 -9.09
C ASP A 240 -20.82 13.46 -8.91
N PHE A 241 -19.90 12.65 -9.45
CA PHE A 241 -18.46 12.95 -9.44
C PHE A 241 -18.17 14.29 -10.14
N LEU A 242 -18.74 14.51 -11.34
CA LEU A 242 -18.57 15.75 -12.10
C LEU A 242 -19.09 16.96 -11.33
N ARG A 243 -20.26 16.85 -10.67
CA ARG A 243 -20.81 17.91 -9.82
C ARG A 243 -19.85 18.23 -8.68
N TRP A 244 -19.34 17.21 -7.99
CA TRP A 244 -18.42 17.37 -6.88
C TRP A 244 -17.09 18.01 -7.30
N ILE A 245 -16.40 17.49 -8.31
CA ILE A 245 -15.09 17.99 -8.72
C ILE A 245 -15.17 19.41 -9.30
N ARG A 246 -16.25 19.75 -10.02
CA ARG A 246 -16.49 21.11 -10.51
C ARG A 246 -16.71 22.09 -9.36
N ALA A 247 -17.42 21.68 -8.30
CA ALA A 247 -17.54 22.50 -7.09
C ALA A 247 -16.19 22.70 -6.39
N VAL A 248 -15.29 21.70 -6.42
CA VAL A 248 -13.91 21.86 -5.94
C VAL A 248 -13.17 22.90 -6.78
N TYR A 249 -13.24 22.84 -8.11
CA TYR A 249 -12.62 23.82 -8.99
C TYR A 249 -13.16 25.24 -8.76
N GLN A 250 -14.47 25.40 -8.58
CA GLN A 250 -15.08 26.68 -8.26
C GLN A 250 -14.52 27.27 -6.97
N ARG A 251 -14.40 26.47 -5.89
CA ARG A 251 -13.77 26.92 -4.64
C ARG A 251 -12.30 27.30 -4.83
N ARG A 252 -11.55 26.56 -5.65
CA ARG A 252 -10.14 26.87 -5.95
C ARG A 252 -9.96 28.16 -6.76
N ARG A 253 -10.99 28.57 -7.52
CA ARG A 253 -11.01 29.82 -8.30
C ARG A 253 -11.43 31.05 -7.48
N GLN A 254 -11.77 30.90 -6.19
CA GLN A 254 -12.02 32.04 -5.31
C GLN A 254 -10.72 32.80 -5.03
N ASP A 255 -10.76 34.13 -5.00
CA ASP A 255 -9.57 35.01 -4.96
C ASP A 255 -8.57 34.62 -3.86
N ALA A 256 -9.05 34.40 -2.63
CA ALA A 256 -8.20 34.02 -1.51
C ALA A 256 -7.46 32.69 -1.75
N ARG A 257 -8.16 31.68 -2.27
CA ARG A 257 -7.54 30.37 -2.55
C ARG A 257 -6.64 30.44 -3.78
N MET A 258 -7.01 31.23 -4.78
CA MET A 258 -6.19 31.43 -5.97
C MET A 258 -4.83 32.05 -5.62
N ALA A 259 -4.82 33.07 -4.76
CA ALA A 259 -3.60 33.71 -4.27
C ALA A 259 -2.71 32.70 -3.50
N GLU A 260 -3.29 31.90 -2.61
CA GLU A 260 -2.57 30.86 -1.87
C GLU A 260 -1.92 29.83 -2.81
N LEU A 261 -2.67 29.33 -3.79
CA LEU A 261 -2.19 28.36 -4.78
C LEU A 261 -1.08 28.94 -5.65
N SER A 262 -1.23 30.18 -6.12
CA SER A 262 -0.21 30.87 -6.91
C SER A 262 1.08 31.04 -6.11
N ASN A 263 1.01 31.41 -4.84
CA ASN A 263 2.17 31.54 -3.95
C ASN A 263 2.88 30.19 -3.72
N ALA A 264 2.12 29.10 -3.70
CA ALA A 264 2.66 27.74 -3.60
C ALA A 264 3.17 27.17 -4.96
N GLY A 265 3.03 27.91 -6.06
CA GLY A 265 3.36 27.42 -7.40
C GLY A 265 2.43 26.31 -7.90
N GLU A 266 1.24 26.18 -7.32
CA GLU A 266 0.25 25.19 -7.72
C GLU A 266 -0.70 25.71 -8.80
N ARG A 267 -0.97 24.90 -9.81
CA ARG A 267 -2.01 25.21 -10.80
C ARG A 267 -3.39 25.23 -10.13
N ILE A 268 -4.18 26.26 -10.44
CA ILE A 268 -5.52 26.49 -9.88
C ILE A 268 -6.43 25.27 -10.09
N GLU A 269 -6.36 24.66 -11.28
CA GLU A 269 -7.21 23.51 -11.63
C GLU A 269 -6.61 22.15 -11.24
N ASN A 270 -5.38 22.13 -10.71
CA ASN A 270 -4.75 20.87 -10.32
C ASN A 270 -5.32 20.35 -9.01
N VAL A 271 -6.06 19.25 -9.09
CA VAL A 271 -6.53 18.51 -7.92
C VAL A 271 -6.09 17.06 -8.09
N PRO A 272 -4.89 16.69 -7.61
CA PRO A 272 -4.36 15.35 -7.82
C PRO A 272 -5.25 14.31 -7.18
N GLY A 273 -5.72 13.35 -7.96
CA GLY A 273 -6.60 12.30 -7.47
C GLY A 273 -6.41 10.96 -8.15
N ILE A 274 -6.96 9.94 -7.51
CA ILE A 274 -6.97 8.56 -8.00
C ILE A 274 -8.42 8.09 -8.04
N ILE A 275 -8.82 7.43 -9.13
CA ILE A 275 -10.12 6.75 -9.24
C ILE A 275 -9.86 5.27 -9.50
N TYR A 276 -10.21 4.41 -8.55
CA TYR A 276 -10.08 2.96 -8.67
C TYR A 276 -11.31 2.35 -9.33
N THR A 277 -11.06 1.56 -10.38
CA THR A 277 -12.06 0.76 -11.11
C THR A 277 -11.71 -0.73 -11.02
N ILE A 278 -12.70 -1.60 -11.25
CA ILE A 278 -12.46 -3.05 -11.18
C ILE A 278 -11.84 -3.57 -12.47
N SER A 279 -12.38 -3.15 -13.62
CA SER A 279 -11.96 -3.64 -14.95
C SER A 279 -11.12 -2.60 -15.70
N ARG A 280 -10.36 -3.09 -16.69
CA ARG A 280 -9.56 -2.25 -17.58
C ARG A 280 -10.46 -1.45 -18.52
N ASP A 281 -11.54 -2.03 -19.00
CA ASP A 281 -12.49 -1.36 -19.89
C ASP A 281 -13.19 -0.20 -19.17
N GLU A 282 -13.53 -0.36 -17.89
CA GLU A 282 -14.07 0.73 -17.07
C GLU A 282 -13.02 1.81 -16.82
N CYS A 283 -11.77 1.41 -16.59
CA CYS A 283 -10.65 2.35 -16.45
C CYS A 283 -10.49 3.23 -17.71
N GLU A 284 -10.53 2.61 -18.90
CA GLU A 284 -10.38 3.34 -20.17
C GLU A 284 -11.60 4.21 -20.46
N SER A 285 -12.80 3.66 -20.42
CA SER A 285 -14.04 4.39 -20.72
C SER A 285 -14.30 5.57 -19.77
N LEU A 286 -14.08 5.39 -18.46
CA LEU A 286 -14.21 6.48 -17.50
C LEU A 286 -13.17 7.58 -17.74
N SER A 287 -11.93 7.21 -18.08
CA SER A 287 -10.89 8.20 -18.41
C SER A 287 -11.24 9.01 -19.67
N VAL A 288 -11.94 8.43 -20.65
CA VAL A 288 -12.44 9.14 -21.83
C VAL A 288 -13.57 10.09 -21.42
N ALA A 289 -14.59 9.60 -20.72
CA ALA A 289 -15.73 10.41 -20.30
C ALA A 289 -15.33 11.63 -19.44
N LEU A 290 -14.34 11.46 -18.54
CA LEU A 290 -13.81 12.58 -17.76
C LEU A 290 -13.08 13.61 -18.64
N ARG A 291 -12.30 13.15 -19.63
CA ARG A 291 -11.61 14.05 -20.57
C ARG A 291 -12.59 14.83 -21.45
N GLU A 292 -13.64 14.19 -21.94
CA GLU A 292 -14.73 14.86 -22.67
C GLU A 292 -15.44 15.91 -21.81
N ALA A 293 -15.54 15.66 -20.50
CA ALA A 293 -16.06 16.62 -19.54
C ALA A 293 -15.07 17.74 -19.14
N GLY A 294 -13.88 17.79 -19.76
CA GLY A 294 -12.84 18.80 -19.53
C GLY A 294 -11.90 18.52 -18.36
N ILE A 295 -11.86 17.27 -17.86
CA ILE A 295 -11.05 16.88 -16.71
C ILE A 295 -9.79 16.16 -17.17
N GLY A 296 -8.63 16.54 -16.63
CA GLY A 296 -7.33 15.94 -16.94
C GLY A 296 -7.14 14.53 -16.38
N ALA A 297 -7.92 13.55 -16.86
CA ALA A 297 -7.87 12.16 -16.44
C ALA A 297 -7.05 11.28 -17.41
N ARG A 298 -6.29 10.31 -16.89
CA ARG A 298 -5.57 9.30 -17.68
C ARG A 298 -5.78 7.88 -17.14
N PRO A 299 -5.93 6.86 -18.01
CA PRO A 299 -6.05 5.48 -17.58
C PRO A 299 -4.70 4.91 -17.12
N PHE A 300 -4.73 3.99 -16.17
CA PHE A 300 -3.56 3.23 -15.73
C PHE A 300 -3.93 1.79 -15.36
N HIS A 301 -3.51 0.84 -16.18
CA HIS A 301 -3.72 -0.59 -15.94
C HIS A 301 -2.57 -1.43 -16.49
N ALA A 302 -2.53 -2.71 -16.11
CA ALA A 302 -1.42 -3.61 -16.41
C ALA A 302 -1.13 -3.77 -17.92
N LYS A 303 -2.17 -3.78 -18.76
CA LYS A 303 -2.07 -3.93 -20.23
C LYS A 303 -1.47 -2.71 -20.96
N LEU A 304 -1.39 -1.54 -20.31
CA LEU A 304 -0.75 -0.39 -20.93
C LEU A 304 0.75 -0.64 -21.17
N PRO A 305 1.31 -0.14 -22.29
CA PRO A 305 2.74 -0.17 -22.52
C PRO A 305 3.53 0.45 -21.36
N LYS A 306 4.71 -0.09 -21.06
CA LYS A 306 5.57 0.38 -19.97
C LYS A 306 5.86 1.89 -20.09
N GLN A 307 6.21 2.35 -21.28
CA GLN A 307 6.49 3.76 -21.57
C GLN A 307 5.30 4.68 -21.24
N VAL A 308 4.08 4.27 -21.59
CA VAL A 308 2.86 5.06 -21.31
C VAL A 308 2.59 5.14 -19.81
N LYS A 309 2.83 4.05 -19.06
CA LYS A 309 2.71 4.03 -17.60
C LYS A 309 3.74 4.96 -16.94
N GLU A 310 4.99 4.91 -17.39
CA GLU A 310 6.07 5.76 -16.89
C GLU A 310 5.82 7.24 -17.18
N GLU A 311 5.40 7.57 -18.41
CA GLU A 311 5.04 8.93 -18.81
C GLU A 311 3.85 9.45 -17.99
N THR A 312 2.78 8.67 -17.89
CA THR A 312 1.57 9.06 -17.14
C THR A 312 1.91 9.32 -15.67
N LEU A 313 2.71 8.45 -15.06
CA LEU A 313 3.14 8.61 -13.68
C LEU A 313 4.02 9.85 -13.49
N ALA A 314 5.01 10.06 -14.35
CA ALA A 314 5.91 11.21 -14.28
C ALA A 314 5.12 12.53 -14.40
N ARG A 315 4.25 12.64 -15.40
CA ARG A 315 3.42 13.84 -15.63
C ARG A 315 2.44 14.10 -14.50
N TRP A 316 1.82 13.06 -13.95
CA TRP A 316 0.92 13.18 -12.80
C TRP A 316 1.66 13.58 -11.51
N ILE A 317 2.85 13.04 -11.28
CA ILE A 317 3.72 13.47 -10.16
C ILE A 317 4.04 14.96 -10.30
N ASN A 318 4.41 15.40 -11.50
CA ASN A 318 4.78 16.78 -11.82
C ASN A 318 3.60 17.77 -11.93
N ASN A 319 2.35 17.30 -11.72
CA ASN A 319 1.13 18.11 -11.84
C ASN A 319 0.93 18.75 -13.23
N GLU A 320 1.43 18.11 -14.29
CA GLU A 320 1.34 18.64 -15.65
C GLU A 320 -0.13 18.79 -16.11
N PRO A 321 -0.47 19.84 -16.87
CA PRO A 321 -1.83 20.04 -17.38
C PRO A 321 -2.37 18.82 -18.11
N GLY A 322 -3.59 18.39 -17.74
CA GLY A 322 -4.23 17.24 -18.33
C GLY A 322 -3.88 15.89 -17.67
N TYR A 323 -2.99 15.87 -16.67
CA TYR A 323 -2.59 14.70 -15.87
C TYR A 323 -2.90 14.95 -14.39
N ASP A 324 -4.12 15.38 -14.09
CA ASP A 324 -4.60 15.67 -12.73
C ASP A 324 -5.07 14.39 -12.02
N ILE A 325 -5.75 13.51 -12.75
CA ILE A 325 -6.41 12.33 -12.20
C ILE A 325 -5.87 11.08 -12.89
N VAL A 326 -5.52 10.07 -12.10
CA VAL A 326 -5.28 8.73 -12.62
C VAL A 326 -6.51 7.88 -12.35
N VAL A 327 -7.16 7.42 -13.42
CA VAL A 327 -8.16 6.35 -13.35
C VAL A 327 -7.41 5.04 -13.48
N ALA A 328 -7.61 4.10 -12.57
CA ALA A 328 -6.79 2.91 -12.52
C ALA A 328 -7.46 1.67 -11.96
N THR A 329 -6.93 0.51 -12.35
CA THR A 329 -7.17 -0.73 -11.59
C THR A 329 -6.17 -0.87 -10.45
N THR A 330 -6.24 -1.97 -9.69
CA THR A 330 -5.30 -2.33 -8.62
C THR A 330 -3.82 -2.37 -9.08
N ALA A 331 -3.56 -2.37 -10.39
CA ALA A 331 -2.22 -2.21 -10.96
C ALA A 331 -1.56 -0.87 -10.58
N PHE A 332 -2.35 0.18 -10.32
CA PHE A 332 -1.85 1.48 -9.86
C PHE A 332 -1.84 1.52 -8.34
N GLY A 333 -0.79 0.97 -7.74
CA GLY A 333 -0.73 0.95 -6.28
C GLY A 333 0.68 1.04 -5.75
N MET A 334 1.32 -0.09 -5.63
CA MET A 334 2.56 -0.21 -4.90
C MET A 334 3.71 0.55 -5.62
N GLY A 335 4.39 1.43 -4.88
CA GLY A 335 5.48 2.27 -5.39
C GLY A 335 5.10 3.72 -5.70
N ILE A 336 3.81 4.09 -5.66
CA ILE A 336 3.41 5.49 -5.80
C ILE A 336 3.79 6.26 -4.53
N ASP A 337 4.56 7.33 -4.70
CA ASP A 337 4.98 8.23 -3.62
C ASP A 337 4.73 9.70 -3.95
N LYS A 338 3.47 10.02 -4.28
CA LYS A 338 2.99 11.39 -4.39
C LYS A 338 2.35 11.80 -3.06
N ASN A 339 2.89 12.83 -2.43
CA ASN A 339 2.42 13.22 -1.09
C ASN A 339 1.10 13.99 -1.10
N ASN A 340 0.84 14.71 -2.19
CA ASN A 340 -0.24 15.68 -2.29
C ASN A 340 -1.51 15.15 -3.02
N VAL A 341 -1.85 13.87 -2.84
CA VAL A 341 -3.08 13.29 -3.39
C VAL A 341 -4.30 13.75 -2.58
N ARG A 342 -5.20 14.50 -3.20
CA ARG A 342 -6.34 15.17 -2.55
C ARG A 342 -7.60 14.33 -2.46
N PHE A 343 -7.74 13.33 -3.31
CA PHE A 343 -8.84 12.39 -3.19
C PHE A 343 -8.50 11.01 -3.76
N VAL A 344 -9.17 10.00 -3.21
CA VAL A 344 -9.22 8.65 -3.75
C VAL A 344 -10.68 8.24 -3.87
N VAL A 345 -11.13 7.91 -5.08
CA VAL A 345 -12.48 7.42 -5.32
C VAL A 345 -12.42 5.94 -5.64
N HIS A 346 -13.25 5.14 -4.99
CA HIS A 346 -13.52 3.78 -5.45
C HIS A 346 -14.80 3.82 -6.27
N TRP A 347 -14.66 3.66 -7.58
CA TRP A 347 -15.78 3.71 -8.53
C TRP A 347 -16.75 2.54 -8.32
N ARG A 348 -16.20 1.43 -7.81
CA ARG A 348 -16.92 0.24 -7.36
C ARG A 348 -16.22 -0.33 -6.12
N ILE A 349 -16.90 -1.22 -5.41
CA ILE A 349 -16.35 -1.88 -4.22
C ILE A 349 -15.08 -2.68 -4.53
N PRO A 350 -13.97 -2.49 -3.79
CA PRO A 350 -12.77 -3.32 -3.89
C PRO A 350 -13.00 -4.79 -3.54
N LYS A 351 -12.07 -5.66 -3.94
CA LYS A 351 -12.16 -7.12 -3.71
C LYS A 351 -11.92 -7.56 -2.25
N SER A 352 -11.51 -6.64 -1.38
CA SER A 352 -11.12 -6.92 0.00
C SER A 352 -11.11 -5.63 0.83
N PHE A 353 -11.36 -5.74 2.13
CA PHE A 353 -11.25 -4.63 3.07
C PHE A 353 -9.83 -4.07 3.13
N GLU A 354 -8.82 -4.94 3.17
CA GLU A 354 -7.43 -4.52 3.20
C GLU A 354 -7.02 -3.73 1.96
N GLY A 355 -7.48 -4.18 0.78
CA GLY A 355 -7.29 -3.46 -0.48
C GLY A 355 -7.88 -2.06 -0.43
N TYR A 356 -9.15 -1.93 -0.01
CA TYR A 356 -9.81 -0.63 0.18
C TYR A 356 -9.01 0.30 1.09
N TYR A 357 -8.57 -0.19 2.25
CA TYR A 357 -7.81 0.63 3.20
C TYR A 357 -6.43 1.02 2.64
N GLN A 358 -5.73 0.10 1.96
CA GLN A 358 -4.43 0.39 1.35
C GLN A 358 -4.55 1.43 0.23
N GLU A 359 -5.60 1.33 -0.60
CA GLU A 359 -5.93 2.22 -1.70
C GLU A 359 -6.33 3.62 -1.20
N ALA A 360 -7.28 3.70 -0.26
CA ALA A 360 -7.68 4.95 0.40
C ALA A 360 -6.50 5.64 1.08
N GLY A 361 -5.59 4.88 1.71
CA GLY A 361 -4.38 5.38 2.36
C GLY A 361 -3.34 5.99 1.41
N ARG A 362 -3.58 6.03 0.10
CA ARG A 362 -2.73 6.77 -0.85
C ARG A 362 -2.99 8.27 -0.81
N ALA A 363 -4.16 8.68 -0.34
CA ALA A 363 -4.51 10.07 -0.15
C ALA A 363 -3.68 10.72 0.97
N GLY A 364 -3.39 12.02 0.83
CA GLY A 364 -3.01 12.90 1.93
C GLY A 364 -1.76 12.53 2.71
N ARG A 365 -0.69 12.04 2.07
CA ARG A 365 0.54 11.66 2.80
C ARG A 365 1.32 12.85 3.35
N ASP A 366 1.03 14.05 2.83
CA ASP A 366 1.45 15.34 3.37
C ASP A 366 0.75 15.71 4.69
N GLY A 367 -0.25 14.93 5.13
CA GLY A 367 -1.02 15.20 6.35
C GLY A 367 -2.17 16.17 6.14
N ASN A 368 -2.32 16.75 4.95
CA ASN A 368 -3.43 17.64 4.63
C ASN A 368 -4.73 16.86 4.43
N ALA A 369 -5.86 17.56 4.61
CA ALA A 369 -7.19 16.99 4.38
C ALA A 369 -7.31 16.42 2.95
N SER A 370 -7.75 15.18 2.87
CA SER A 370 -8.05 14.51 1.61
C SER A 370 -9.35 13.71 1.72
N TYR A 371 -10.07 13.59 0.61
CA TYR A 371 -11.40 12.98 0.59
C TYR A 371 -11.37 11.60 -0.07
N CYS A 372 -11.78 10.58 0.67
CA CYS A 372 -11.85 9.21 0.20
C CYS A 372 -13.31 8.77 0.22
N PHE A 373 -13.89 8.52 -0.96
CA PHE A 373 -15.26 8.02 -1.05
C PHE A 373 -15.38 6.81 -1.94
N LEU A 374 -16.32 5.93 -1.59
CA LEU A 374 -16.60 4.70 -2.31
C LEU A 374 -18.04 4.76 -2.80
N TYR A 375 -18.25 4.52 -4.09
CA TYR A 375 -19.57 4.25 -4.62
C TYR A 375 -19.92 2.78 -4.35
N TYR A 376 -20.96 2.57 -3.54
CA TYR A 376 -21.38 1.24 -3.09
C TYR A 376 -22.75 0.90 -3.68
N SER A 377 -22.83 -0.28 -4.31
CA SER A 377 -24.06 -0.93 -4.73
C SER A 377 -23.99 -2.42 -4.36
N ARG A 378 -25.13 -3.03 -4.10
CA ARG A 378 -25.20 -4.48 -3.79
C ARG A 378 -24.99 -5.32 -5.06
N GLU A 379 -25.32 -4.75 -6.21
CA GLU A 379 -25.07 -5.28 -7.53
C GLU A 379 -23.56 -5.42 -7.81
N ASP A 380 -22.77 -4.40 -7.46
CA ASP A 380 -21.31 -4.48 -7.56
C ASP A 380 -20.70 -5.46 -6.57
N LEU A 381 -21.26 -5.56 -5.36
CA LEU A 381 -20.87 -6.59 -4.41
C LEU A 381 -21.08 -8.00 -4.99
N GLU A 382 -22.20 -8.26 -5.64
CA GLU A 382 -22.48 -9.55 -6.29
C GLU A 382 -21.53 -9.82 -7.46
N ARG A 383 -21.27 -8.82 -8.32
CA ARG A 383 -20.27 -8.93 -9.41
C ARG A 383 -18.88 -9.30 -8.88
N VAL A 384 -18.43 -8.64 -7.82
CA VAL A 384 -17.13 -8.92 -7.19
C VAL A 384 -17.12 -10.30 -6.53
N THR A 385 -18.21 -10.69 -5.88
CA THR A 385 -18.38 -12.02 -5.26
C THR A 385 -18.22 -13.12 -6.31
N ARG A 386 -18.87 -12.98 -7.48
CA ARG A 386 -18.71 -13.92 -8.61
C ARG A 386 -17.30 -13.93 -9.14
N MET A 387 -16.65 -12.77 -9.25
CA MET A 387 -15.26 -12.70 -9.70
C MET A 387 -14.32 -13.48 -8.76
N ILE A 388 -14.50 -13.34 -7.44
CA ILE A 388 -13.71 -14.08 -6.44
C ILE A 388 -14.00 -15.59 -6.51
N ARG A 389 -15.25 -16.00 -6.80
CA ARG A 389 -15.66 -17.41 -7.02
C ARG A 389 -15.08 -17.98 -8.31
N GLY A 390 -14.98 -17.17 -9.37
CA GLY A 390 -14.45 -17.56 -10.67
C GLY A 390 -12.94 -17.83 -10.72
N ASP A 391 -12.14 -17.25 -9.82
CA ASP A 391 -10.67 -17.31 -9.78
C ASP A 391 -10.08 -18.71 -9.35
N SER A 392 -10.73 -19.81 -9.74
CA SER A 392 -10.55 -21.16 -9.20
C SER A 392 -9.19 -21.84 -9.50
N LYS A 393 -8.30 -21.92 -8.49
CA LYS A 393 -7.27 -22.99 -8.33
C LYS A 393 -6.93 -23.42 -6.88
N ASP A 394 -7.45 -22.78 -5.82
CA ASP A 394 -7.09 -23.12 -4.42
C ASP A 394 -8.22 -22.78 -3.43
N GLY A 395 -8.81 -23.78 -2.76
CA GLY A 395 -10.02 -23.63 -1.94
C GLY A 395 -9.85 -22.79 -0.65
N SER A 396 -8.72 -22.88 0.06
CA SER A 396 -8.52 -22.13 1.32
C SER A 396 -8.43 -20.61 1.11
N LYS A 397 -7.85 -20.18 -0.01
CA LYS A 397 -7.70 -18.76 -0.38
C LYS A 397 -9.03 -18.09 -0.69
N HIS A 398 -10.01 -18.88 -1.15
CA HIS A 398 -11.30 -18.38 -1.56
C HIS A 398 -12.12 -17.88 -0.35
N GLU A 399 -12.18 -18.69 0.71
CA GLU A 399 -12.94 -18.36 1.92
C GLU A 399 -12.38 -17.13 2.65
N ALA A 400 -11.04 -16.98 2.70
CA ALA A 400 -10.42 -15.79 3.27
C ALA A 400 -10.75 -14.51 2.49
N ARG A 401 -10.72 -14.56 1.14
CA ARG A 401 -11.08 -13.42 0.28
C ARG A 401 -12.55 -13.04 0.42
N LEU A 402 -13.45 -14.03 0.44
CA LEU A 402 -14.88 -13.78 0.65
C LEU A 402 -15.15 -13.14 2.01
N ARG A 403 -14.55 -13.65 3.10
CA ARG A 403 -14.70 -13.02 4.43
C ARG A 403 -14.22 -11.58 4.46
N SER A 404 -13.12 -11.26 3.77
CA SER A 404 -12.64 -9.87 3.68
C SER A 404 -13.61 -8.98 2.88
N LEU A 405 -14.17 -9.49 1.78
CA LEU A 405 -15.20 -8.76 1.02
C LEU A 405 -16.48 -8.55 1.84
N GLU A 406 -16.95 -9.58 2.55
CA GLU A 406 -18.10 -9.51 3.45
C GLU A 406 -17.89 -8.47 4.54
N ALA A 407 -16.70 -8.43 5.15
CA ALA A 407 -16.36 -7.40 6.13
C ALA A 407 -16.41 -5.99 5.52
N LEU A 408 -15.98 -5.82 4.27
CA LEU A 408 -16.05 -4.53 3.57
C LEU A 408 -17.49 -4.15 3.24
N ALA A 409 -18.33 -5.12 2.85
CA ALA A 409 -19.76 -4.91 2.63
C ALA A 409 -20.46 -4.46 3.93
N LEU A 410 -20.21 -5.15 5.04
CA LEU A 410 -20.70 -4.75 6.37
C LEU A 410 -20.23 -3.35 6.75
N TYR A 411 -18.97 -3.01 6.47
CA TYR A 411 -18.46 -1.65 6.65
C TYR A 411 -19.20 -0.62 5.79
N CYS A 412 -19.55 -0.93 4.55
CA CYS A 412 -20.26 -0.01 3.66
C CYS A 412 -21.73 0.18 4.08
N GLU A 413 -22.40 -0.88 4.54
CA GLU A 413 -23.81 -0.86 4.96
C GLU A 413 -24.02 -0.40 6.40
N ASN A 414 -22.95 -0.28 7.19
CA ASN A 414 -23.03 0.28 8.53
C ASN A 414 -23.40 1.78 8.46
N THR A 415 -24.46 2.17 9.15
CA THR A 415 -24.91 3.57 9.26
C THR A 415 -24.99 4.07 10.71
N SER A 416 -24.49 3.27 11.66
CA SER A 416 -24.63 3.50 13.10
C SER A 416 -23.32 3.83 13.81
N SER A 417 -22.19 3.84 13.11
CA SER A 417 -20.88 4.05 13.73
C SER A 417 -19.90 4.83 12.85
N CYS A 418 -18.85 5.33 13.50
CA CYS A 418 -17.72 6.00 12.86
C CYS A 418 -16.93 5.07 11.92
N ARG A 419 -16.66 5.54 10.69
CA ARG A 419 -15.87 4.81 9.69
C ARG A 419 -14.45 4.51 10.16
N HIS A 420 -13.76 5.47 10.77
CA HIS A 420 -12.42 5.23 11.31
C HIS A 420 -12.43 4.19 12.44
N ALA A 421 -13.46 4.18 13.28
CA ALA A 421 -13.58 3.22 14.36
C ALA A 421 -13.80 1.78 13.84
N GLU A 422 -14.58 1.62 12.76
CA GLU A 422 -14.72 0.32 12.08
C GLU A 422 -13.38 -0.18 11.51
N ILE A 423 -12.59 0.71 10.88
CA ILE A 423 -11.26 0.36 10.36
C ILE A 423 -10.32 -0.06 11.49
N CYS A 424 -10.29 0.68 12.61
CA CYS A 424 -9.50 0.31 13.79
C CYS A 424 -9.90 -1.08 14.29
N ARG A 425 -11.20 -1.33 14.49
CA ARG A 425 -11.73 -2.62 14.94
C ARG A 425 -11.38 -3.76 14.00
N TYR A 426 -11.43 -3.55 12.69
CA TYR A 426 -11.06 -4.55 11.69
C TYR A 426 -9.58 -5.01 11.84
N PHE A 427 -8.68 -4.08 12.19
CA PHE A 427 -7.26 -4.37 12.40
C PHE A 427 -6.89 -4.64 13.88
N ASP A 428 -7.89 -4.92 14.73
CA ASP A 428 -7.69 -5.25 16.15
C ASP A 428 -7.05 -4.11 16.96
N ASP A 429 -7.36 -2.87 16.55
CA ASP A 429 -7.10 -1.67 17.33
C ASP A 429 -8.37 -1.28 18.08
N THR A 430 -8.34 -1.42 19.41
CA THR A 430 -9.46 -1.10 20.30
C THR A 430 -9.49 0.36 20.72
N SER A 431 -8.53 1.18 20.28
CA SER A 431 -8.57 2.62 20.52
C SER A 431 -9.79 3.24 19.85
N LEU A 432 -10.40 4.21 20.53
CA LEU A 432 -11.47 5.03 19.97
C LEU A 432 -10.83 6.18 19.19
N PRO A 433 -10.88 6.19 17.85
CA PRO A 433 -10.21 7.21 17.07
C PRO A 433 -10.93 8.55 17.15
N GLU A 434 -10.18 9.64 17.38
CA GLU A 434 -10.69 11.01 17.20
C GLU A 434 -10.97 11.29 15.72
N CYS A 435 -12.24 11.26 15.33
CA CYS A 435 -12.62 11.44 13.93
C CYS A 435 -12.75 12.90 13.52
N ASP A 436 -13.13 13.81 14.42
CA ASP A 436 -13.30 15.26 14.13
C ASP A 436 -14.06 15.55 12.81
N ALA A 437 -15.26 14.96 12.66
CA ALA A 437 -16.08 15.04 11.44
C ALA A 437 -15.38 14.58 10.13
N ALA A 438 -14.31 13.79 10.24
CA ALA A 438 -13.64 13.16 9.11
C ALA A 438 -14.38 11.92 8.57
N CYS A 439 -15.63 11.66 8.95
CA CYS A 439 -16.44 10.63 8.29
C CYS A 439 -17.89 11.05 8.09
N ASP A 440 -18.54 10.43 7.11
CA ASP A 440 -19.96 10.64 6.81
C ASP A 440 -20.89 10.52 8.03
N TRP A 441 -20.68 9.51 8.89
CA TRP A 441 -21.47 9.34 10.11
C TRP A 441 -21.36 10.52 11.10
N HIS A 442 -20.15 11.03 11.34
CA HIS A 442 -19.96 12.20 12.22
C HIS A 442 -20.42 13.51 11.57
N LYS A 443 -20.49 13.57 10.24
CA LYS A 443 -21.00 14.75 9.52
C LYS A 443 -22.52 14.86 9.62
N ASP A 444 -23.22 13.78 9.28
CA ASP A 444 -24.68 13.73 9.35
C ASP A 444 -25.17 12.26 9.40
N PRO A 445 -25.45 11.72 10.60
CA PRO A 445 -25.86 10.31 10.75
C PRO A 445 -27.27 10.06 10.21
N GLU A 446 -28.17 11.05 10.23
CA GLU A 446 -29.54 10.89 9.76
C GLU A 446 -29.63 10.97 8.23
N ASP A 447 -28.87 11.88 7.60
CA ASP A 447 -28.70 11.88 6.15
C ASP A 447 -28.04 10.59 5.65
N LEU A 448 -27.03 10.08 6.36
CA LEU A 448 -26.39 8.81 6.01
C LEU A 448 -27.41 7.66 5.94
N LYS A 449 -28.28 7.51 6.95
CA LYS A 449 -29.36 6.51 6.96
C LYS A 449 -30.34 6.72 5.80
N LYS A 450 -30.75 7.96 5.53
CA LYS A 450 -31.66 8.28 4.41
C LYS A 450 -31.04 7.93 3.06
N ARG A 451 -29.76 8.27 2.85
CA ARG A 451 -29.02 7.91 1.64
C ARG A 451 -28.88 6.41 1.48
N PHE A 452 -28.63 5.66 2.57
CA PHE A 452 -28.60 4.20 2.56
C PHE A 452 -29.93 3.61 2.11
N MET A 453 -31.04 4.01 2.74
CA MET A 453 -32.38 3.48 2.43
C MET A 453 -32.85 3.80 1.01
N ARG A 454 -32.48 4.97 0.46
CA ARG A 454 -32.88 5.39 -0.89
C ARG A 454 -31.95 4.85 -1.99
N GLY A 455 -30.66 4.76 -1.68
CA GLY A 455 -29.60 4.58 -2.67
C GLY A 455 -29.32 3.13 -3.04
N LEU A 456 -29.72 2.16 -2.22
CA LEU A 456 -29.48 0.74 -2.45
C LEU A 456 -30.73 -0.01 -2.93
N SER A 457 -30.51 -0.98 -3.80
CA SER A 457 -31.49 -2.03 -4.13
C SER A 457 -31.68 -3.00 -2.95
N SER A 458 -32.84 -3.65 -2.86
CA SER A 458 -33.07 -4.67 -1.82
C SER A 458 -32.24 -5.94 -2.08
N GLU A 459 -31.88 -6.67 -1.02
CA GLU A 459 -31.13 -7.93 -1.15
C GLU A 459 -31.90 -8.96 -1.99
N GLU A 460 -33.22 -9.04 -1.79
CA GLU A 460 -34.11 -9.92 -2.54
C GLU A 460 -34.09 -9.62 -4.05
N TRP A 461 -34.10 -8.33 -4.42
CA TRP A 461 -34.03 -7.92 -5.81
C TRP A 461 -32.69 -8.31 -6.44
N VAL A 462 -31.57 -8.03 -5.76
CA VAL A 462 -30.22 -8.37 -6.25
C VAL A 462 -30.07 -9.88 -6.40
N SER A 463 -30.56 -10.65 -5.42
CA SER A 463 -30.57 -12.11 -5.46
C SER A 463 -31.39 -12.66 -6.64
N THR A 464 -32.54 -12.06 -6.92
CA THR A 464 -33.38 -12.45 -8.07
C THR A 464 -32.67 -12.18 -9.40
N GLN A 465 -32.07 -11.00 -9.57
CA GLN A 465 -31.26 -10.67 -10.75
C GLN A 465 -30.05 -11.60 -10.90
N ALA A 466 -29.42 -11.92 -9.78
CA ALA A 466 -28.31 -12.86 -9.72
C ALA A 466 -28.72 -14.25 -10.25
N MET A 467 -29.88 -14.79 -9.85
CA MET A 467 -30.40 -16.08 -10.34
C MET A 467 -30.76 -16.06 -11.83
N GLN A 468 -31.08 -14.89 -12.38
CA GLN A 468 -31.39 -14.69 -13.81
C GLN A 468 -30.14 -14.57 -14.69
N GLY A 469 -28.93 -14.60 -14.09
CA GLY A 469 -27.67 -14.50 -14.82
C GLY A 469 -27.26 -13.08 -15.21
N THR A 470 -27.94 -12.04 -14.69
CA THR A 470 -27.70 -10.63 -15.04
C THR A 470 -26.24 -10.18 -14.85
N TYR A 471 -25.51 -10.81 -13.93
CA TYR A 471 -24.13 -10.44 -13.60
C TYR A 471 -23.05 -11.41 -14.16
N ASP A 472 -23.41 -12.38 -14.99
CA ASP A 472 -22.50 -13.44 -15.48
C ASP A 472 -21.46 -12.95 -16.50
N GLY A 473 -21.73 -11.84 -17.17
CA GLY A 473 -20.84 -11.26 -18.20
C GLY A 473 -19.68 -10.43 -17.64
N TYR A 474 -19.66 -10.11 -16.35
CA TYR A 474 -18.68 -9.18 -15.77
C TYR A 474 -17.34 -9.89 -15.47
N ARG A 475 -16.53 -10.13 -16.50
CA ARG A 475 -15.17 -10.65 -16.35
C ARG A 475 -14.21 -9.50 -16.07
N GLY A 476 -13.55 -9.52 -14.91
CA GLY A 476 -12.59 -8.50 -14.49
C GLY A 476 -11.25 -8.58 -15.21
N GLU A 477 -11.25 -8.75 -16.53
CA GLU A 477 -10.03 -8.88 -17.33
C GLU A 477 -9.22 -7.59 -17.47
#